data_AF-A0A7Z2XE32-F1
#
_entry.id   AF-A0A7Z2XE32-F1
#
_cell.length_a   1.000
_cell.length_b   1.000
_cell.length_c   1.000
_cell.angle_alpha   90.00
_cell.angle_beta   90.00
_cell.angle_gamma   90.00
#
_symmetry.space_group_name_H-M   'P 1'
#
loop_
_entity.id
_entity.type
_entity.pdbx_description
1 polymer ?
#
loop_
_entity_poly.entity_id
_entity_poly.type
_entity_poly.pdbx_seq_one_letter_code
_entity_poly.pdbx_strand_id
1 'polypeptide(L)' 'MTKHDIYDEIEGFQVWNYMECDKDDEGRETWRINVEVKRDGEVVVPVVAGDRTFVDRGLAQMAGREVGAKLIAGR' A
#
# COMPACT_ATOMS: atom_id res chain seq x y z
N MET A 1 -5.59 12.39 -10.63
CA MET A 1 -5.01 11.21 -9.97
C MET A 1 -3.61 11.56 -9.47
N THR A 2 -3.40 11.46 -8.16
CA THR A 2 -2.08 11.65 -7.52
C THR A 2 -1.56 10.29 -7.08
N LYS A 3 -0.27 10.00 -7.33
CA LYS A 3 0.37 8.75 -6.90
C LYS A 3 1.35 9.00 -5.77
N HIS A 4 1.37 8.11 -4.80
CA HIS A 4 2.27 8.13 -3.66
C HIS A 4 2.76 6.72 -3.37
N ASP A 5 4.04 6.50 -3.64
CA ASP A 5 4.69 5.21 -3.42
C ASP A 5 5.61 5.36 -2.21
N ILE A 6 5.39 4.51 -1.22
CA ILE A 6 6.18 4.48 0.01
C ILE A 6 6.51 3.02 0.32
N TYR A 7 7.58 2.79 1.07
CA TYR A 7 7.82 1.48 1.64
C TYR A 7 8.21 1.57 3.11
N ASP A 8 7.84 0.52 3.84
CA ASP A 8 8.29 0.26 5.20
C ASP A 8 9.21 -0.96 5.19
N GLU A 9 10.18 -0.99 6.11
CA GLU A 9 10.97 -2.19 6.37
C GLU A 9 10.39 -2.95 7.57
N ILE A 10 10.08 -4.23 7.36
CA ILE A 10 9.50 -5.11 8.37
C ILE A 10 10.25 -6.44 8.31
N GLU A 11 10.97 -6.80 9.37
CA GLU A 11 11.67 -8.10 9.49
C GLU A 11 12.61 -8.44 8.30
N GLY A 12 13.24 -7.42 7.70
CA GLY A 12 14.11 -7.58 6.53
C GLY A 12 13.37 -7.65 5.18
N PHE A 13 12.05 -7.49 5.18
CA PHE A 13 11.24 -7.30 3.99
C PHE A 13 10.98 -5.81 3.75
N GLN A 14 10.99 -5.41 2.49
CA GLN A 14 10.50 -4.11 2.04
C GLN A 14 9.04 -4.25 1.62
N VAL A 15 8.14 -3.60 2.35
CA VAL A 15 6.71 -3.56 2.04
C VAL A 15 6.44 -2.28 1.28
N TRP A 16 6.30 -2.39 -0.04
CA TRP A 16 5.91 -1.28 -0.90
C TRP A 16 4.39 -1.11 -0.90
N ASN A 17 3.93 0.11 -0.66
CA ASN A 17 2.54 0.52 -0.75
C ASN A 17 2.40 1.58 -1.85
N TYR A 18 1.86 1.16 -3.00
CA TYR A 18 1.57 1.99 -4.15
C TYR A 18 0.18 2.59 -4.00
N MET A 19 0.12 3.86 -3.61
CA MET A 19 -1.13 4.53 -3.31
C MET A 19 -1.56 5.45 -4.46
N GLU A 20 -2.83 5.39 -4.81
CA GLU A 20 -3.43 6.26 -5.82
C GLU A 20 -4.59 7.03 -5.20
N CYS A 21 -4.61 8.35 -5.42
CA CYS A 21 -5.65 9.25 -4.94
C CYS A 21 -6.40 9.87 -6.13
N ASP A 22 -7.72 9.70 -6.12
CA ASP A 22 -8.64 10.44 -6.96
C ASP A 22 -9.37 11.49 -6.13
N LYS A 23 -9.58 12.66 -6.74
CA LYS A 23 -10.40 13.74 -6.19
C LYS A 23 -11.63 13.90 -7.04
N ASP A 24 -12.79 13.99 -6.42
CA ASP A 24 -14.01 14.36 -7.11
C ASP A 24 -14.14 15.89 -7.27
N ASP A 25 -15.22 16.34 -7.91
CA ASP A 25 -15.48 17.76 -8.18
C ASP A 25 -15.68 18.59 -6.90
N GLU A 26 -16.01 17.95 -5.77
CA GLU A 26 -16.10 18.57 -4.44
C GLU A 26 -14.74 18.59 -3.71
N GLY A 27 -13.69 18.02 -4.31
CA GLY A 27 -12.36 17.91 -3.75
C GLY A 27 -12.18 16.78 -2.73
N ARG A 28 -13.17 15.87 -2.59
CA ARG A 28 -13.07 14.73 -1.68
C ARG A 28 -12.08 13.71 -2.23
N GLU A 29 -11.18 13.28 -1.36
CA GLU A 29 -10.14 12.31 -1.72
C GLU A 29 -10.63 10.87 -1.54
N THR A 30 -10.31 10.03 -2.52
CA THR A 30 -10.48 8.58 -2.45
C THR A 30 -9.14 7.93 -2.75
N TRP A 31 -8.57 7.29 -1.74
CA TRP A 31 -7.28 6.62 -1.78
C TRP A 31 -7.46 5.12 -2.01
N ARG A 32 -6.67 4.55 -2.92
CA ARG A 32 -6.53 3.12 -3.17
C ARG A 32 -5.11 2.71 -2.87
N ILE A 33 -4.92 1.45 -2.49
CA ILE A 33 -3.60 0.89 -2.15
C ILE A 33 -3.34 -0.36 -2.99
N ASN A 34 -2.09 -0.58 -3.36
CA ASN A 34 -1.61 -1.85 -3.89
C ASN A 34 -0.28 -2.18 -3.21
N VAL A 35 -0.14 -3.39 -2.69
CA VAL A 35 1.00 -3.77 -1.85
C VAL A 35 1.88 -4.80 -2.54
N GLU A 36 3.19 -4.55 -2.60
CA GLU A 36 4.20 -5.49 -3.08
C GLU A 36 5.21 -5.74 -1.96
N VAL A 37 5.65 -6.99 -1.79
CA VAL A 37 6.68 -7.31 -0.78
C VAL A 37 7.94 -7.75 -1.48
N LYS A 38 9.06 -7.13 -1.11
CA LYS A 38 10.40 -7.48 -1.58
C LYS A 38 11.30 -7.92 -0.45
N ARG A 39 12.34 -8.67 -0.79
CA ARG A 39 13.46 -8.99 0.10
C ARG A 39 14.72 -8.95 -0.73
N ASP A 40 15.71 -8.19 -0.27
CA ASP A 40 16.99 -8.00 -0.97
C ASP A 40 16.82 -7.55 -2.44
N GLY A 41 15.77 -6.74 -2.70
CA GLY A 41 15.42 -6.23 -4.03
C GLY A 41 14.60 -7.19 -4.90
N GLU A 42 14.44 -8.45 -4.50
CA GLU A 42 13.63 -9.44 -5.22
C GLU A 42 12.16 -9.38 -4.78
N VAL A 43 11.24 -9.47 -5.75
CA VAL A 43 9.79 -9.54 -5.47
C VAL A 43 9.47 -10.90 -4.89
N VAL A 44 9.07 -10.91 -3.62
CA VAL A 44 8.68 -12.13 -2.91
C VAL A 44 7.16 -12.32 -2.94
N VAL A 45 6.39 -11.22 -2.83
CA VAL A 45 4.94 -11.22 -3.05
C VAL A 45 4.64 -10.20 -4.14
N PRO A 46 4.04 -10.61 -5.28
CA PRO A 46 3.68 -9.66 -6.34
C PRO A 46 2.62 -8.69 -5.85
N VAL A 47 2.40 -7.63 -6.61
CA VAL A 47 1.41 -6.60 -6.30
C VAL A 47 0.03 -7.21 -5.98
N VAL A 48 -0.44 -6.97 -4.77
CA VAL A 48 -1.79 -7.31 -4.29
C VAL A 48 -2.61 -6.02 -4.20
N ALA A 49 -3.68 -5.92 -4.99
CA ALA A 49 -4.60 -4.80 -4.92
C ALA A 49 -5.40 -4.84 -3.62
N GLY A 50 -5.50 -3.70 -2.94
CA GLY A 50 -6.45 -3.52 -1.85
C GLY A 50 -7.89 -3.55 -2.39
N ASP A 51 -8.77 -4.22 -1.67
CA ASP A 51 -10.21 -4.32 -1.98
C ASP A 51 -11.01 -3.10 -1.49
N ARG A 52 -10.38 -2.25 -0.66
CA ARG A 52 -11.00 -1.11 0.00
C ARG A 52 -10.40 0.21 -0.45
N THR A 53 -11.22 1.25 -0.38
CA THR A 53 -10.80 2.64 -0.54
C THR A 53 -10.79 3.36 0.79
N PHE A 54 -9.98 4.42 0.90
CA PHE A 54 -9.81 5.21 2.11
C PHE A 54 -10.06 6.68 1.83
N VAL A 55 -10.65 7.39 2.80
CA VAL A 55 -10.95 8.83 2.69
C VAL A 55 -9.79 9.73 3.11
N ASP A 56 -8.70 9.12 3.59
CA ASP A 56 -7.53 9.82 4.13
C ASP A 56 -6.26 9.06 3.75
N ARG A 57 -5.20 9.83 3.45
CA ARG A 57 -3.88 9.29 3.06
C ARG A 57 -3.22 8.49 4.17
N GLY A 58 -3.30 8.97 5.42
CA GLY A 58 -2.71 8.30 6.57
C GLY A 58 -3.35 6.93 6.83
N LEU A 59 -4.67 6.85 6.69
CA LEU A 59 -5.39 5.57 6.76
C LEU A 59 -4.97 4.61 5.64
N ALA A 60 -4.82 5.10 4.41
CA ALA A 60 -4.33 4.29 3.29
C ALA A 60 -2.90 3.76 3.54
N GLN A 61 -2.02 4.61 4.08
CA GLN A 61 -0.66 4.20 4.46
C GLN A 61 -0.66 3.11 5.53
N MET A 62 -1.42 3.29 6.62
CA MET A 62 -1.54 2.30 7.69
C MET A 62 -2.10 0.97 7.17
N ALA A 63 -3.09 1.02 6.30
CA ALA A 63 -3.70 -0.17 5.70
C ALA A 63 -2.70 -0.94 4.82
N GLY A 64 -1.90 -0.26 4.00
CA GLY A 64 -0.87 -0.92 3.20
C GLY A 64 0.20 -1.59 4.06
N ARG A 65 0.62 -0.95 5.15
CA ARG A 65 1.53 -1.56 6.13
C ARG A 65 0.92 -2.81 6.78
N GLU A 66 -0.34 -2.75 7.18
CA GLU A 66 -1.05 -3.89 7.78
C GLU A 66 -1.20 -5.07 6.80
N VAL A 67 -1.58 -4.78 5.55
CA VAL A 67 -1.68 -5.79 4.49
C VAL A 67 -0.31 -6.44 4.24
N GLY A 68 0.76 -5.64 4.13
CA GLY A 68 2.11 -6.16 3.96
C GLY A 68 2.57 -7.05 5.11
N ALA A 69 2.32 -6.64 6.36
CA ALA A 69 2.64 -7.46 7.52
C ALA A 69 1.88 -8.81 7.51
N LYS A 70 0.60 -8.83 7.11
CA LYS A 70 -0.16 -10.07 6.95
C LYS A 70 0.39 -10.96 5.84
N LEU A 71 0.81 -10.38 4.72
CA LEU A 71 1.44 -11.11 3.61
C LEU A 71 2.78 -11.74 4.00
N ILE A 72 3.55 -11.07 4.85
CA ILE A 72 4.79 -11.61 5.43
C ILE A 72 4.48 -12.76 6.39
N ALA A 73 3.53 -12.58 7.32
CA ALA A 73 3.20 -13.57 8.33
C ALA A 73 2.52 -14.84 7.78
N GLY A 74 1.83 -14.73 6.63
CA GLY A 74 1.22 -15.85 5.93
C GLY A 74 2.20 -16.70 5.11
N ARG A 75 3.50 -16.40 5.18
CA ARG A 75 4.58 -17.04 4.42
C ARG A 75 5.49 -17.85 5.33
#